data_AF-S0FU76-F1
#
_entry.id   AF-S0FU76-F1
#
_cell.length_a   1.000
_cell.length_b   1.000
_cell.length_c   1.000
_cell.angle_alpha   90.00
_cell.angle_beta   90.00
_cell.angle_gamma   90.00
#
_symmetry.space_group_name_H-M   'P 1'
#
loop_
_entity.id
_entity.type
_entity.pdbx_description
1 polymer ?
#
loop_
_entity_poly.entity_id
_entity_poly.type
_entity_poly.pdbx_seq_one_letter_code
_entity_poly.pdbx_strand_id
1 'polypeptide(L)' 'MNFSTVRCCICNSVLLNLPEEELEKLNSLTFRCESCGHRLTLNGTNVTKALSSEPFQNIFKYDFNI' A
#
# COMPACT_ATOMS: atom_id res chain seq x y z
N MET A 1 -7.07 -9.14 -20.75
CA MET A 1 -6.19 -8.54 -19.73
C MET A 1 -6.53 -9.20 -18.41
N ASN A 2 -5.57 -9.85 -17.77
CA ASN A 2 -5.77 -10.44 -16.45
C ASN A 2 -5.46 -9.37 -15.40
N PHE A 3 -6.41 -9.14 -14.50
CA PHE A 3 -6.24 -8.25 -13.37
C PHE A 3 -5.92 -9.08 -12.15
N SER A 4 -4.94 -8.61 -11.38
CA SER A 4 -4.55 -9.20 -10.11
C SER A 4 -4.98 -8.26 -9.00
N THR A 5 -5.80 -8.79 -8.09
CA THR A 5 -6.26 -8.06 -6.91
C THR A 5 -5.32 -8.34 -5.75
N VAL A 6 -4.55 -7.34 -5.34
CA VAL A 6 -3.71 -7.40 -4.14
C VAL A 6 -4.55 -6.99 -2.94
N ARG A 7 -4.51 -7.81 -1.89
CA ARG A 7 -5.26 -7.60 -0.65
C ARG A 7 -4.34 -7.40 0.53
N CYS A 8 -4.83 -6.67 1.52
CA CYS A 8 -4.14 -6.42 2.76
C CYS A 8 -3.91 -7.73 3.49
N CYS A 9 -2.67 -8.07 3.81
CA CYS A 9 -2.36 -9.27 4.58
C CYS A 9 -2.79 -9.18 6.07
N ILE A 10 -3.37 -8.05 6.50
CA ILE A 10 -3.84 -7.82 7.88
C ILE A 10 -5.37 -7.83 7.96
N CYS A 11 -6.06 -7.00 7.17
CA CYS A 11 -7.52 -6.87 7.21
C CYS A 11 -8.23 -7.44 5.96
N ASN A 12 -7.50 -8.06 5.04
CA ASN A 12 -8.00 -8.65 3.79
C ASN A 12 -8.76 -7.67 2.85
N SER A 13 -8.71 -6.37 3.11
CA SER A 13 -9.28 -5.35 2.22
C SER A 13 -8.46 -5.20 0.93
N VAL A 14 -9.10 -4.79 -0.15
CA VAL A 14 -8.45 -4.57 -1.46
C VAL A 14 -7.50 -3.37 -1.36
N LEU A 15 -6.23 -3.56 -1.76
CA LEU A 15 -5.26 -2.45 -1.90
C LEU A 15 -5.16 -1.97 -3.34
N LEU A 16 -4.98 -2.91 -4.27
CA LEU A 16 -4.74 -2.63 -5.68
C LEU A 16 -5.50 -3.64 -6.50
N ASN A 17 -6.03 -3.20 -7.63
CA ASN A 17 -6.61 -4.06 -8.63
C ASN A 17 -6.12 -3.61 -10.00
N LEU A 18 -4.99 -4.17 -10.42
CA LEU A 18 -4.25 -3.72 -11.60
C LEU A 18 -3.85 -4.93 -12.47
N PRO A 19 -3.56 -4.72 -13.76
CA PRO A 19 -2.95 -5.74 -14.59
C PRO A 19 -1.61 -6.20 -14.02
N GLU A 20 -1.25 -7.47 -14.26
CA GLU A 20 0.01 -8.05 -13.76
C GLU A 20 1.25 -7.23 -14.19
N GLU A 21 1.28 -6.75 -15.44
CA GLU A 21 2.38 -5.92 -15.96
C GLU A 21 2.57 -4.60 -15.18
N GLU A 22 1.46 -3.99 -14.73
CA GLU A 22 1.53 -2.77 -13.91
C GLU A 22 1.95 -3.09 -12.48
N LEU A 23 1.56 -4.26 -11.97
CA LEU A 23 1.95 -4.76 -10.66
C LEU A 23 3.46 -5.00 -10.56
N GLU A 24 4.09 -5.50 -11.62
CA GLU A 24 5.54 -5.65 -11.71
C GLU A 24 6.27 -4.31 -11.63
N LYS A 25 5.72 -3.24 -12.23
CA LYS A 25 6.27 -1.87 -12.16
C LYS A 25 6.19 -1.28 -10.75
N LEU A 26 5.22 -1.74 -9.95
CA LEU A 26 5.01 -1.30 -8.58
C LEU A 26 5.73 -2.17 -7.54
N ASN A 27 6.47 -3.20 -7.98
CA ASN A 27 7.17 -4.11 -7.09
C ASN A 27 8.14 -3.35 -6.17
N SER A 28 8.25 -3.78 -4.91
CA SER A 28 9.00 -3.10 -3.83
C SER A 28 8.47 -1.74 -3.38
N LEU A 29 7.36 -1.24 -3.93
CA LEU A 29 6.71 -0.04 -3.40
C LEU A 29 5.91 -0.34 -2.14
N THR A 30 5.77 0.68 -1.30
CA THR A 30 5.00 0.61 -0.05
C THR A 30 3.69 1.37 -0.17
N PHE A 31 2.59 0.69 0.11
CA PHE A 31 1.24 1.20 0.05
C PHE A 31 0.64 1.30 1.45
N ARG A 32 -0.19 2.31 1.69
CA ARG A 32 -0.97 2.41 2.92
C ARG A 32 -2.34 1.79 2.67
N CYS A 33 -2.73 0.82 3.50
CA CYS A 33 -4.08 0.27 3.46
C CYS A 33 -5.07 1.33 3.93
N GLU A 34 -6.10 1.62 3.13
CA GLU A 34 -7.13 2.60 3.48
C GLU A 34 -8.03 2.12 4.63
N SER A 35 -8.22 0.80 4.78
CA SER A 35 -9.12 0.25 5.80
C SER A 35 -8.48 0.14 7.18
N CYS A 36 -7.23 -0.32 7.29
CA CYS A 36 -6.55 -0.49 8.58
C CYS A 36 -5.38 0.47 8.83
N GLY A 37 -5.03 1.32 7.86
CA GLY A 37 -3.98 2.32 7.98
C GLY A 37 -2.54 1.78 7.95
N HIS A 38 -2.34 0.45 7.95
CA HIS A 38 -1.02 -0.17 7.94
C HIS A 38 -0.30 0.02 6.60
N ARG A 39 1.03 0.10 6.67
CA ARG A 39 1.90 0.17 5.50
C ARG A 39 2.31 -1.24 5.08
N LEU A 40 2.17 -1.53 3.80
CA LEU A 40 2.40 -2.83 3.19
C LEU A 40 3.33 -2.67 2.00
N THR A 41 4.38 -3.48 1.93
CA THR A 41 5.30 -3.50 0.80
C THR A 41 4.88 -4.58 -0.17
N LEU A 42 4.77 -4.22 -1.45
CA LEU A 42 4.46 -5.14 -2.53
C LEU A 42 5.72 -5.94 -2.91
N ASN A 43 5.60 -7.26 -2.99
CA ASN A 43 6.64 -8.16 -3.45
C ASN A 43 6.04 -9.13 -4.48
N GLY A 44 6.12 -8.73 -5.76
CA GLY A 44 5.39 -9.36 -6.86
C GLY A 44 3.87 -9.20 -6.67
N THR A 45 3.14 -10.30 -6.59
CA THR A 45 1.68 -10.32 -6.37
C THR A 45 1.28 -10.39 -4.89
N ASN A 46 2.25 -10.52 -3.99
CA ASN A 46 2.01 -10.62 -2.55
C ASN A 46 2.39 -9.32 -1.84
N VAL A 47 1.81 -9.10 -0.65
CA VAL A 47 2.18 -7.97 0.21
C VAL A 47 2.60 -8.45 1.59
N THR A 48 3.63 -7.80 2.13
CA THR A 48 4.08 -8.01 3.49
C THR A 48 3.95 -6.72 4.28
N LYS A 49 3.80 -6.85 5.61
CA LYS A 49 3.80 -5.67 6.48
C LYS A 49 5.15 -4.99 6.39
N ALA A 50 5.17 -3.71 6.03
CA ALA A 50 6.39 -2.93 6.04
C ALA A 50 6.90 -2.85 7.49
N LEU A 51 8.13 -3.30 7.73
CA LEU A 51 8.81 -3.13 9.01
C LEU A 51 9.12 -1.64 9.16
N SER A 52 8.34 -0.97 9.99
CA SER A 52 8.50 0.42 10.36
C SER A 52 9.77 0.58 11.19
N SER A 53 10.92 0.77 10.55
CA SER A 53 11.98 1.61 11.13
C SER A 53 11.54 3.05 10.90
N GLU A 54 10.76 3.60 11.83
CA GLU A 54 10.35 4.99 11.77
C GLU A 54 11.58 5.91 11.76
N PRO A 55 11.47 7.09 11.13
CA PRO A 55 10.88 8.17 11.88
C PRO A 55 9.63 8.72 11.18
N PHE A 56 8.61 9.00 11.98
CA PHE A 56 7.51 9.88 11.66
C PHE A 56 8.00 11.11 10.88
N GLN A 57 7.73 11.17 9.57
CA GLN A 57 7.64 12.44 8.87
C GLN A 57 6.16 12.75 8.63
N ASN A 58 5.64 13.46 9.62
CA ASN A 58 4.54 14.43 9.56
C ASN A 58 3.51 14.22 8.44
N ILE A 59 2.41 13.61 8.87
CA ILE A 59 1.05 14.18 8.79
C ILE A 59 1.01 15.47 7.98
N PHE A 60 0.32 15.42 6.84
CA PHE A 60 -0.18 16.55 6.09
C PHE A 60 -0.86 17.56 7.04
N LYS A 61 -0.10 18.55 7.53
CA LYS A 61 -0.65 19.82 8.00
C LYS A 61 -1.09 20.59 6.76
N TYR A 62 -2.31 20.33 6.32
CA TYR A 62 -3.08 21.40 5.68
C TYR A 62 -3.68 22.22 6.82
N ASP A 63 -2.93 23.25 7.23
CA ASP A 63 -3.50 24.39 7.96
C ASP A 63 -4.57 25.02 7.06
N PHE A 64 -5.84 24.63 7.24
CA PHE A 64 -6.96 25.47 6.83
C PHE A 64 -6.94 26.69 7.75
N ASN A 65 -6.29 27.77 7.30
CA ASN A 65 -6.56 29.10 7.81
C ASN A 65 -7.98 29.48 7.38
N ILE A 66 -8.91 29.49 8.35
CA ILE A 66 -10.19 30.21 8.28
C ILE A 66 -10.26 31.19 9.44
#